data_AF-A0A4Y8C5Z6-F1
#
_entry.id   AF-A0A4Y8C5Z6-F1
#
_cell.length_a   1.000
_cell.length_b   1.000
_cell.length_c   1.000
_cell.angle_alpha   90.00
_cell.angle_beta   90.00
_cell.angle_gamma   90.00
#
_symmetry.space_group_name_H-M   'P 1'
#
loop_
_entity.id
_entity.type
_entity.pdbx_description
1 polymer ?
#
loop_
_entity_poly.entity_id
_entity_poly.type
_entity_poly.pdbx_seq_one_letter_code
_entity_poly.pdbx_strand_id
1 'polypeptide(L)'
;DRVLLGLSGGKDSLALAHLLNRMQAHAPFKFELEAVTLSYGMGEDYSHLHAHCEEHGIKHSVLDSNIYEVSGDTIRENSSFCSYFSRMRRGALYTYAL
;
A
#
# COMPACT_ATOMS: atom_id res chain seq x y z
N ASP A 1 -9.28 -16.94 -4.08
CA ASP A 1 -9.42 -15.50 -3.81
C ASP A 1 -8.08 -14.80 -3.76
N ARG A 2 -8.05 -13.50 -4.03
CA ARG A 2 -6.84 -12.67 -3.96
C ARG A 2 -7.12 -11.49 -3.04
N VAL A 3 -6.23 -11.26 -2.07
CA VAL A 3 -6.33 -10.20 -1.08
C VAL A 3 -5.18 -9.23 -1.29
N LEU A 4 -5.54 -7.98 -1.58
CA LEU A 4 -4.59 -6.88 -1.66
C LEU A 4 -4.59 -6.11 -0.33
N LEU A 5 -3.41 -5.94 0.27
CA LEU A 5 -3.22 -5.15 1.48
C LEU A 5 -2.44 -3.88 1.17
N GLY A 6 -3.04 -2.71 1.42
CA GLY A 6 -2.29 -1.44 1.42
C GLY A 6 -1.33 -1.37 2.61
N LEU A 7 -0.03 -1.40 2.35
CA LEU A 7 1.04 -1.39 3.33
C LEU A 7 1.67 0.01 3.41
N SER A 8 1.54 0.67 4.58
CA SER A 8 2.06 2.03 4.78
C SER A 8 3.43 2.06 5.47
N GLY A 9 3.95 0.92 5.92
CA GLY A 9 5.13 0.83 6.77
C GLY A 9 4.85 1.13 8.25
N GLY A 10 3.63 1.53 8.61
CA GLY A 10 3.22 1.71 10.00
C GLY A 10 3.00 0.36 10.70
N LYS A 11 3.18 0.35 12.02
CA LYS A 11 3.03 -0.85 12.87
C LYS A 11 1.72 -1.60 12.66
N ASP A 12 0.62 -0.89 12.44
CA ASP A 12 -0.71 -1.50 12.29
C ASP A 12 -0.82 -2.24 10.95
N SER A 13 -0.30 -1.64 9.87
CA SER A 13 -0.28 -2.26 8.55
C SER A 13 0.68 -3.47 8.49
N LEU A 14 1.82 -3.39 9.19
CA LEU A 14 2.77 -4.49 9.33
C LEU A 14 2.17 -5.64 10.15
N ALA A 15 1.54 -5.33 11.28
CA ALA A 15 0.86 -6.33 12.11
C ALA A 15 -0.24 -7.05 11.32
N LEU A 16 -1.02 -6.31 10.53
CA LEU A 16 -2.04 -6.89 9.66
C LEU A 16 -1.44 -7.77 8.55
N ALA A 17 -0.34 -7.34 7.93
CA ALA A 17 0.36 -8.14 6.91
C ALA A 17 0.83 -9.49 7.47
N HIS A 18 1.44 -9.46 8.65
CA HIS A 18 1.87 -10.68 9.36
C HIS A 18 0.70 -11.58 9.76
N LEU A 19 -0.38 -10.99 10.25
CA LEU A 19 -1.58 -11.75 10.63
C LEU A 19 -2.20 -12.45 9.42
N LEU A 20 -2.34 -11.76 8.29
CA LEU A 20 -2.89 -12.33 7.05
C LEU A 20 -1.96 -13.39 6.47
N ASN A 21 -0.64 -13.17 6.50
CA ASN A 21 0.35 -14.15 6.06
C ASN A 21 0.27 -15.44 6.90
N ARG A 22 0.19 -15.30 8.23
CA ARG A 22 0.00 -16.45 9.14
C ARG A 22 -1.34 -17.13 8.88
N MET A 23 -2.41 -16.37 8.66
CA MET A 23 -3.74 -16.91 8.37
C MET A 23 -3.75 -17.70 7.07
N GLN A 24 -3.02 -17.27 6.03
CA GLN A 24 -2.92 -17.99 4.76
C GLN A 24 -2.44 -19.43 4.93
N ALA A 25 -1.52 -19.68 5.88
CA ALA A 25 -1.02 -21.01 6.19
C ALA A 25 -2.00 -21.90 6.98
N HIS A 26 -3.00 -21.33 7.65
CA HIS A 26 -3.90 -22.05 8.56
C HIS A 26 -5.37 -22.04 8.10
N ALA A 27 -5.72 -21.21 7.11
CA ALA A 27 -7.08 -21.11 6.63
C ALA A 27 -7.54 -22.42 5.98
N PRO A 28 -8.81 -22.84 6.15
CA PRO A 28 -9.35 -24.03 5.52
C PRO A 28 -9.60 -23.85 4.00
N PHE A 29 -9.19 -22.71 3.43
CA PHE A 29 -9.33 -22.35 2.03
C PHE A 29 -8.07 -21.64 1.53
N LYS A 30 -7.85 -21.68 0.20
CA LYS A 30 -6.70 -21.04 -0.44
C LYS A 30 -7.02 -19.61 -0.86
N PHE A 31 -6.16 -18.67 -0.47
CA PHE A 31 -6.17 -17.31 -1.00
C PHE A 31 -4.74 -16.82 -1.22
N GLU A 32 -4.55 -15.88 -2.15
CA GLU A 32 -3.28 -15.20 -2.36
C GLU A 32 -3.28 -13.88 -1.58
N LEU A 33 -2.13 -13.52 -1.00
CA LEU A 33 -1.92 -12.25 -0.33
C LEU A 33 -0.82 -11.47 -1.05
N GLU A 34 -1.09 -10.21 -1.35
CA GLU A 34 -0.09 -9.27 -1.84
C GLU A 34 -0.19 -7.97 -1.05
N ALA A 35 0.91 -7.57 -0.44
CA ALA A 35 1.07 -6.27 0.20
C ALA A 35 1.55 -5.24 -0.82
N VAL A 36 1.03 -4.02 -0.76
CA VAL A 36 1.37 -2.97 -1.71
C VAL A 36 1.59 -1.65 -1.02
N THR A 37 2.73 -1.02 -1.31
CA THR A 37 3.02 0.35 -0.91
C THR A 37 2.90 1.28 -2.11
N LEU A 38 2.29 2.46 -1.90
CA LEU A 38 2.13 3.48 -2.92
C LEU A 38 3.14 4.60 -2.69
N SER A 39 4.05 4.79 -3.64
CA SER A 39 4.98 5.92 -3.72
C SER A 39 4.24 7.15 -4.20
N TYR A 40 4.37 8.30 -3.52
CA TYR A 40 3.74 9.56 -3.93
C TYR A 40 4.55 10.30 -5.00
N GLY A 41 5.75 9.82 -5.32
CA GLY A 41 6.68 10.53 -6.19
C GLY A 41 7.50 11.60 -5.45
N MET A 42 7.65 11.50 -4.13
CA MET A 42 8.46 12.43 -3.32
C MET A 42 9.92 11.98 -3.12
N GLY A 43 10.36 10.90 -3.78
CA GLY A 43 11.68 10.30 -3.53
C GLY A 43 11.73 9.48 -2.24
N GLU A 44 10.63 8.83 -1.88
CA GLU A 44 10.52 7.97 -0.70
C GLU A 44 11.34 6.67 -0.89
N ASP A 45 11.99 6.21 0.18
CA ASP A 45 12.73 4.95 0.18
C ASP A 45 11.96 3.86 0.93
N TYR A 46 11.57 2.81 0.21
CA TYR A 46 10.87 1.64 0.74
C TYR A 46 11.72 0.38 0.77
N SER A 47 13.04 0.49 0.56
CA SER A 47 13.97 -0.64 0.55
C SER A 47 13.88 -1.47 1.83
N HIS A 48 13.88 -0.82 2.99
CA HIS A 48 13.72 -1.48 4.29
C HIS A 48 12.38 -2.21 4.43
N LEU A 49 11.30 -1.61 3.95
CA LEU A 49 9.97 -2.21 4.02
C LEU A 49 9.88 -3.45 3.10
N HIS A 50 10.47 -3.34 1.90
CA HIS A 50 10.54 -4.45 0.96
C HIS A 50 11.40 -5.61 1.50
N ALA A 51 12.58 -5.31 2.05
CA ALA A 51 13.44 -6.31 2.67
C ALA A 51 12.76 -7.01 3.86
N HIS A 52 12.04 -6.25 4.71
CA HIS A 52 11.26 -6.81 5.81
C HIS A 52 10.17 -7.77 5.31
N CYS A 53 9.43 -7.39 4.27
CA CYS A 53 8.43 -8.28 3.69
C CYS A 53 9.04 -9.54 3.09
N GLU A 54 10.18 -9.42 2.39
CA GLU A 54 10.92 -10.55 1.81
C GLU A 54 11.40 -11.53 2.89
N GLU A 55 12.00 -11.03 3.98
CA GLU A 55 12.45 -11.83 5.13
C GLU A 55 11.33 -12.70 5.72
N HIS A 56 10.11 -12.19 5.71
CA HIS A 56 8.93 -12.86 6.27
C HIS A 56 8.07 -13.59 5.23
N GLY A 57 8.52 -13.69 3.99
CA GLY A 57 7.80 -14.38 2.90
C GLY A 57 6.49 -13.70 2.51
N ILE A 58 6.37 -12.39 2.75
CA ILE A 58 5.20 -11.58 2.37
C ILE A 58 5.46 -11.00 0.98
N LYS A 59 4.65 -11.39 -0.02
CA LYS A 59 4.74 -10.79 -1.36
C LYS A 59 4.46 -9.29 -1.25
N HIS A 60 5.41 -8.46 -1.69
CA HIS A 60 5.33 -7.01 -1.59
C HIS A 60 5.71 -6.32 -2.90
N SER A 61 4.86 -5.38 -3.34
CA SER A 61 5.07 -4.57 -4.55
C SER A 61 5.01 -3.08 -4.19
N VAL A 62 5.85 -2.26 -4.83
CA VAL A 62 5.76 -0.79 -4.74
C VAL A 62 5.12 -0.28 -6.02
N LEU A 63 4.08 0.52 -5.89
CA LEU A 63 3.41 1.20 -6.99
C LEU A 63 3.87 2.65 -7.05
N ASP A 64 4.43 3.03 -8.18
CA ASP A 64 4.77 4.42 -8.44
C ASP A 64 3.52 5.23 -8.81
N SER A 65 3.42 6.42 -8.23
CA SER A 65 2.37 7.39 -8.58
C SER A 65 2.96 8.80 -8.65
N ASN A 66 2.29 9.66 -9.41
CA ASN A 66 2.61 11.08 -9.53
C ASN A 66 1.67 11.96 -8.68
N ILE A 67 1.11 11.40 -7.59
CA ILE A 67 0.12 12.09 -6.75
C ILE A 67 0.66 13.40 -6.19
N TYR A 68 1.95 13.43 -5.79
CA TYR A 68 2.58 14.64 -5.28
C TYR A 68 2.63 15.75 -6.32
N GLU A 69 3.07 15.44 -7.54
CA GLU A 69 3.16 16.41 -8.65
C GLU A 69 1.77 16.98 -8.97
N VAL A 70 0.78 16.11 -9.17
CA VAL A 70 -0.60 16.52 -9.53
C VAL A 70 -1.26 17.33 -8.41
N SER A 71 -0.84 17.14 -7.15
CA SER A 71 -1.39 17.87 -6.01
C SER A 71 -1.11 19.39 -6.09
N GLY A 72 0.03 19.79 -6.67
CA GLY A 72 0.40 21.20 -6.85
C GLY A 72 -0.55 21.95 -7.79
N ASP A 73 -1.04 21.28 -8.83
CA ASP A 73 -1.90 21.88 -9.85
C ASP A 73 -3.40 21.81 -9.51
N THR A 74 -3.79 20.89 -8.62
CA THR A 74 -5.20 20.48 -8.46
C THR A 74 -5.82 20.92 -7.13
N ILE A 75 -5.00 21.23 -6.12
CA ILE A 75 -5.50 21.60 -4.79
C ILE A 75 -6.00 23.05 -4.84
N ARG A 76 -7.31 23.21 -4.66
CA ARG A 76 -7.97 24.52 -4.57
C ARG A 76 -7.56 25.21 -3.26
N GLU A 77 -7.48 26.55 -3.28
CA GLU A 77 -7.40 27.33 -2.04
C GLU A 77 -8.53 26.90 -1.09
N ASN A 78 -8.17 26.53 0.14
CA ASN A 78 -9.05 25.98 1.20
C ASN A 78 -9.38 24.48 1.14
N SER A 79 -8.72 23.68 0.28
CA SER A 79 -8.84 22.21 0.32
C SER A 79 -7.70 21.56 1.12
N SER A 80 -8.02 20.46 1.83
CA SER A 80 -7.04 19.76 2.66
C SER A 80 -6.17 18.83 1.83
N PHE A 81 -4.85 19.01 1.90
CA PHE A 81 -3.87 18.09 1.33
C PHE A 81 -4.11 16.65 1.79
N CYS A 82 -4.38 16.44 3.09
CA CYS A 82 -4.61 15.10 3.64
C CYS A 82 -5.83 14.40 3.00
N SER A 83 -6.93 15.12 2.77
CA SER A 83 -8.13 14.55 2.15
C SER A 83 -7.92 14.22 0.67
N TYR A 84 -7.16 15.06 -0.06
CA TYR A 84 -6.78 14.81 -1.45
C TYR A 84 -5.92 13.55 -1.59
N PHE A 85 -4.82 13.45 -0.83
CA PHE A 85 -3.90 12.32 -0.88
C PHE A 85 -4.61 11.00 -0.50
N SER A 86 -5.50 11.03 0.50
CA SER A 86 -6.31 9.86 0.89
C SER A 86 -7.20 9.37 -0.24
N ARG A 87 -7.84 10.30 -0.97
CA ARG A 87 -8.69 9.96 -2.13
C ARG A 87 -7.89 9.37 -3.28
N MET A 88 -6.77 10.00 -3.62
CA MET A 88 -5.91 9.55 -4.72
C MET A 88 -5.28 8.19 -4.42
N ARG A 89 -4.78 8.00 -3.19
CA ARG A 89 -4.25 6.71 -2.72
C ARG A 89 -5.28 5.58 -2.87
N ARG A 90 -6.52 5.83 -2.45
CA ARG A 90 -7.60 4.85 -2.57
C ARG A 90 -7.89 4.52 -4.03
N GLY A 91 -7.94 5.54 -4.90
CA GLY A 91 -8.12 5.35 -6.33
C GLY A 91 -7.05 4.44 -6.95
N ALA A 92 -5.77 4.74 -6.68
CA ALA A 92 -4.65 3.93 -7.18
C ALA A 92 -4.72 2.47 -6.71
N LEU A 93 -4.99 2.24 -5.42
CA LEU A 93 -5.12 0.89 -4.87
C LEU A 93 -6.31 0.13 -5.45
N TYR A 94 -7.43 0.80 -5.69
CA TYR A 94 -8.61 0.17 -6.30
C TYR A 94 -8.34 -0.20 -7.76
N THR A 95 -7.69 0.66 -8.52
CA THR A 95 -7.28 0.36 -9.90
C THR A 95 -6.34 -0.82 -9.97
N TYR A 96 -5.40 -0.94 -9.02
CA TYR A 96 -4.47 -2.08 -8.97
C TYR A 96 -5.13 -3.39 -8.51
N ALA A 97 -6.21 -3.30 -7.71
CA ALA A 97 -6.93 -4.46 -7.19
C ALA A 97 -7.90 -5.10 -8.21
N LEU A 98 -8.24 -4.39 -9.29
CA LEU A 98 -9.09 -4.88 -10.38
C LEU A 98 -8.33 -5.84 -11.31
#